data_AF-S9R597-F1
#
_entry.id   AF-S9R597-F1
#
_cell.length_a   1.000
_cell.length_b   1.000
_cell.length_c   1.000
_cell.angle_alpha   90.00
_cell.angle_beta   90.00
_cell.angle_gamma   90.00
#
_symmetry.space_group_name_H-M   'P 1'
#
loop_
_entity.id
_entity.type
_entity.pdbx_description
1 polymer ?
#
loop_
_entity_poly.entity_id
_entity_poly.type
_entity_poly.pdbx_seq_one_letter_code
_entity_poly.pdbx_strand_id
1 'polypeptide(L)'
;MDRVEGRAVARRRVFYIPGYDPHHPRRYYELYRQEGPAQAAISGYVIETSPKRGARPFGWKATGHMDGRQTEADFSVLMWSDIVRESMNTGIVGTYVQMLRTLWIYVSSGALWRLMGLRKGPVIAALYPPLMLIGQGAVAVGLGLLAGWAAAQGVEASGLGGRTAARLVGGIAALGLAVAVLQWFRRKDARLFAYYLLHDYAFSAR
;
A
#
# COMPACT_ATOMS: atom_id res chain seq x y z
N MET A 1 48.77 14.52 -12.65
CA MET A 1 47.65 13.74 -12.08
C MET A 1 46.80 13.29 -13.25
N ASP A 2 47.12 12.12 -13.80
CA ASP A 2 46.34 11.52 -14.87
C ASP A 2 44.99 11.10 -14.29
N ARG A 3 43.93 11.82 -14.67
CA ARG A 3 42.57 11.32 -14.48
C ARG A 3 42.52 10.00 -15.25
N VAL A 4 42.28 8.90 -14.56
CA VAL A 4 41.82 7.67 -15.21
C VAL A 4 40.58 8.09 -16.01
N GLU A 5 40.72 8.24 -17.34
CA GLU A 5 39.59 8.42 -18.24
C GLU A 5 38.74 7.16 -18.11
N GLY A 6 37.74 7.23 -17.24
CA GLY A 6 36.82 6.13 -17.02
C GLY A 6 36.19 5.75 -18.35
N ARG A 7 36.38 4.50 -18.77
CA ARG A 7 35.81 3.96 -20.01
C ARG A 7 34.33 4.30 -20.07
N ALA A 8 33.93 5.06 -21.09
CA ALA A 8 32.54 5.47 -21.27
C ALA A 8 31.64 4.23 -21.40
N VAL A 9 30.69 4.07 -20.46
CA VAL A 9 29.80 2.91 -20.41
C VAL A 9 28.65 3.11 -21.40
N ALA A 10 28.75 2.49 -22.58
CA ALA A 10 27.71 2.53 -23.61
C ALA A 10 26.57 1.53 -23.38
N ARG A 11 26.82 0.43 -22.66
CA ARG A 11 25.84 -0.65 -22.42
C ARG A 11 25.82 -1.05 -20.96
N ARG A 12 24.63 -1.17 -20.38
CA ARG A 12 24.39 -1.56 -18.99
C ARG A 12 23.42 -2.73 -18.91
N ARG A 13 23.69 -3.65 -17.99
CA ARG A 13 22.71 -4.64 -17.53
C ARG A 13 22.22 -4.21 -16.15
N VAL A 14 20.92 -4.07 -15.99
CA VAL A 14 20.30 -3.64 -14.73
C VAL A 14 19.45 -4.79 -14.21
N PHE A 15 19.78 -5.26 -13.01
CA PHE A 15 18.96 -6.22 -12.28
C PHE A 15 18.25 -5.46 -11.17
N TYR A 16 16.93 -5.40 -11.25
CA TYR A 16 16.09 -4.77 -10.24
C TYR A 16 15.46 -5.84 -9.36
N ILE A 17 15.79 -5.82 -8.08
CA ILE A 17 15.18 -6.67 -7.05
C ILE A 17 14.24 -5.75 -6.26
N PRO A 18 12.91 -5.87 -6.43
CA PRO A 18 11.98 -5.08 -5.64
C PRO A 18 12.15 -5.33 -4.14
N GLY A 19 11.82 -4.34 -3.32
CA GLY A 19 11.71 -4.51 -1.87
C GLY A 19 10.49 -5.34 -1.48
N TYR A 20 9.92 -5.07 -0.29
CA TYR A 20 8.70 -5.70 0.21
C TYR A 20 7.45 -5.17 -0.53
N ASP A 21 7.40 -5.42 -1.84
CA ASP A 21 6.38 -4.90 -2.76
C ASP A 21 5.57 -6.05 -3.42
N PRO A 22 4.24 -6.11 -3.19
CA PRO A 22 3.34 -7.12 -3.73
C PRO A 22 2.93 -6.86 -5.19
N HIS A 23 3.46 -5.83 -5.85
CA HIS A 23 3.06 -5.46 -7.20
C HIS A 23 3.61 -6.39 -8.27
N HIS A 24 2.88 -6.45 -9.39
CA HIS A 24 3.28 -7.21 -10.56
C HIS A 24 4.42 -6.50 -11.30
N PRO A 25 5.42 -7.20 -11.88
CA PRO A 25 6.58 -6.60 -12.54
C PRO A 25 6.24 -5.57 -13.61
N ARG A 26 5.12 -5.78 -14.30
CA ARG A 26 4.58 -4.87 -15.32
C ARG A 26 4.35 -3.45 -14.78
N ARG A 27 4.00 -3.29 -13.50
CA ARG A 27 3.80 -1.98 -12.88
C ARG A 27 5.09 -1.15 -12.91
N TYR A 28 6.25 -1.76 -12.65
CA TYR A 28 7.54 -1.03 -12.69
C TYR A 28 7.85 -0.53 -14.11
N TYR A 29 7.57 -1.35 -15.13
CA TYR A 29 7.73 -0.93 -16.51
C TYR A 29 6.76 0.21 -16.87
N GLU A 30 5.50 0.11 -16.47
CA GLU A 30 4.50 1.15 -16.74
C GLU A 30 4.86 2.48 -16.06
N LEU A 31 5.34 2.42 -14.81
CA LEU A 31 5.85 3.60 -14.10
C LEU A 31 7.06 4.19 -14.83
N TYR A 32 8.04 3.37 -15.20
CA TYR A 32 9.23 3.84 -15.92
C TYR A 32 8.88 4.45 -17.29
N ARG A 33 7.92 3.86 -18.00
CA ARG A 33 7.43 4.35 -19.30
C ARG A 33 6.67 5.68 -19.18
N GLN A 34 5.88 5.84 -18.12
CA GLN A 34 5.06 7.04 -17.89
C GLN A 34 5.90 8.19 -17.31
N GLU A 35 6.70 7.92 -16.28
CA GLU A 35 7.43 8.94 -15.52
C GLU A 35 8.84 9.21 -16.08
N GLY A 36 9.42 8.26 -16.83
CA GLY A 36 10.75 8.39 -17.43
C GLY A 36 10.90 9.64 -18.30
N PRO A 37 9.97 9.91 -19.24
CA PRO A 37 9.99 11.13 -20.04
C PRO A 37 9.85 12.42 -19.22
N ALA A 38 9.04 12.41 -18.14
CA ALA A 38 8.88 13.57 -17.26
C ALA A 38 10.20 13.89 -16.51
N GLN A 39 10.88 12.87 -15.98
CA GLN A 39 12.20 13.03 -15.37
C GLN A 39 13.26 13.49 -16.38
N ALA A 40 13.18 12.97 -17.61
CA ALA A 40 14.07 13.32 -18.70
C ALA A 40 13.96 14.80 -19.08
N ALA A 41 12.73 15.34 -19.14
CA ALA A 41 12.47 16.75 -19.38
C ALA A 41 13.06 17.67 -18.29
N ILE A 42 12.99 17.25 -17.02
CA ILE A 42 13.58 18.00 -15.89
C ILE A 42 15.11 18.03 -16.00
N SER A 43 15.70 16.92 -16.44
CA SER A 43 17.17 16.72 -16.39
C SER A 43 17.87 17.01 -17.72
N GLY A 44 17.13 17.35 -18.79
CA GLY A 44 17.70 17.70 -20.10
C GLY A 44 18.22 16.52 -20.93
N TYR A 45 17.62 15.33 -20.80
CA TYR A 45 17.98 14.16 -21.61
C TYR A 45 16.79 13.56 -22.37
N VAL A 46 17.06 12.65 -23.30
CA VAL A 46 16.01 11.86 -24.00
C VAL A 46 16.08 10.42 -23.53
N ILE A 47 14.92 9.81 -23.31
CA ILE A 47 14.81 8.41 -22.98
C ILE A 47 13.71 7.72 -23.78
N GLU A 48 14.05 6.57 -24.35
CA GLU A 48 13.15 5.70 -25.08
C GLU A 48 13.10 4.34 -24.41
N THR A 49 11.92 3.73 -24.33
CA THR A 49 11.72 2.47 -23.61
C THR A 49 10.95 1.48 -24.45
N SER A 50 11.41 0.23 -24.50
CA SER A 50 10.73 -0.85 -25.21
C SER A 50 10.60 -2.11 -24.35
N PRO A 51 9.43 -2.78 -24.35
CA PRO A 51 9.22 -3.97 -23.53
C PRO A 51 9.96 -5.16 -24.14
N LYS A 52 10.49 -6.07 -23.31
CA LYS A 52 11.00 -7.36 -23.79
C LYS A 52 9.88 -8.38 -23.82
N ARG A 53 9.23 -8.53 -24.96
CA ARG A 53 8.15 -9.50 -25.15
C ARG A 53 8.69 -10.93 -24.95
N GLY A 54 7.99 -11.72 -24.13
CA GLY A 54 8.31 -13.14 -23.89
C GLY A 54 9.57 -13.42 -23.07
N ALA A 55 10.27 -12.40 -22.57
CA ALA A 55 11.50 -12.60 -21.79
C ALA A 55 11.21 -13.09 -20.36
N ARG A 56 12.05 -14.02 -19.89
CA ARG A 56 12.16 -14.40 -18.47
C ARG A 56 13.60 -14.13 -18.01
N PRO A 57 13.83 -13.36 -16.94
CA PRO A 57 12.85 -12.59 -16.15
C PRO A 57 12.18 -11.46 -16.95
N PHE A 58 11.04 -10.94 -16.45
CA PHE A 58 10.37 -9.79 -17.04
C PHE A 58 11.32 -8.58 -17.09
N GLY A 59 11.24 -7.76 -18.14
CA GLY A 59 12.05 -6.57 -18.23
C GLY A 59 11.80 -5.75 -19.49
N TRP A 60 12.58 -4.69 -19.63
CA TRP A 60 12.53 -3.77 -20.76
C TRP A 60 13.93 -3.32 -21.15
N LYS A 61 14.05 -2.68 -22.31
CA LYS A 61 15.24 -1.92 -22.69
C LYS A 61 14.95 -0.43 -22.55
N ALA A 62 15.96 0.33 -22.17
CA ALA A 62 15.93 1.78 -22.18
C ALA A 62 17.13 2.31 -22.95
N THR A 63 16.88 3.24 -23.87
CA THR A 63 17.93 3.94 -24.63
C THR A 63 17.91 5.39 -24.18
N GLY A 64 19.03 5.86 -23.64
CA GLY A 64 19.19 7.23 -23.16
C GLY A 64 20.16 8.01 -24.04
N HIS A 65 19.83 9.27 -24.34
CA HIS A 65 20.72 10.22 -24.99
C HIS A 65 21.02 11.36 -24.02
N MET A 66 22.28 11.42 -23.56
CA MET A 66 22.78 12.36 -22.56
C MET A 66 24.16 12.84 -22.99
N ASP A 67 24.44 14.15 -22.92
CA ASP A 67 25.75 14.73 -23.24
C ASP A 67 26.33 14.28 -24.60
N GLY A 68 25.48 14.23 -25.64
CA GLY A 68 25.86 13.79 -26.99
C GLY A 68 26.19 12.30 -27.12
N ARG A 69 25.92 11.49 -26.08
CA ARG A 69 26.20 10.05 -26.06
C ARG A 69 24.92 9.25 -25.92
N GLN A 70 24.82 8.20 -26.72
CA GLN A 70 23.78 7.18 -26.59
C GLN A 70 24.25 6.09 -25.63
N THR A 71 23.37 5.69 -24.71
CA THR A 71 23.60 4.54 -23.83
C THR A 71 22.39 3.62 -23.82
N GLU A 72 22.64 2.32 -23.74
CA GLU A 72 21.61 1.29 -23.68
C GLU A 72 21.63 0.60 -22.31
N ALA A 73 20.45 0.47 -21.70
CA ALA A 73 20.25 -0.27 -20.47
C ALA A 73 19.24 -1.38 -20.68
N ASP A 74 19.65 -2.59 -20.31
CA ASP A 74 18.83 -3.78 -20.37
C ASP A 74 18.38 -4.14 -18.93
N PHE A 75 17.10 -3.89 -18.64
CA PHE A 75 16.49 -4.11 -17.33
C PHE A 75 15.93 -5.53 -17.20
N SER A 76 16.17 -6.15 -16.06
CA SER A 76 15.69 -7.48 -15.67
C SER A 76 15.12 -7.39 -14.25
N VAL A 77 13.83 -7.64 -14.08
CA VAL A 77 13.17 -7.59 -12.76
C VAL A 77 13.17 -8.98 -12.13
N LEU A 78 13.90 -9.11 -11.03
CA LEU A 78 14.00 -10.34 -10.24
C LEU A 78 12.86 -10.35 -9.21
N MET A 79 11.77 -11.05 -9.57
CA MET A 79 10.53 -11.02 -8.80
C MET A 79 10.52 -12.01 -7.63
N TRP A 80 9.92 -11.57 -6.53
CA TRP A 80 9.56 -12.38 -5.37
C TRP A 80 8.22 -11.93 -4.76
N SER A 81 7.38 -11.27 -5.56
CA SER A 81 6.13 -10.66 -5.08
C SER A 81 5.03 -11.67 -4.78
N ASP A 82 5.17 -12.92 -5.19
CA ASP A 82 4.40 -14.05 -4.70
C ASP A 82 4.58 -14.27 -3.20
N ILE A 83 5.83 -14.35 -2.73
CA ILE A 83 6.18 -14.49 -1.30
C ILE A 83 5.69 -13.27 -0.51
N VAL A 84 5.92 -12.06 -1.05
CA VAL A 84 5.42 -10.82 -0.43
C VAL A 84 3.89 -10.83 -0.34
N ARG A 85 3.17 -11.18 -1.41
CA ARG A 85 1.69 -11.23 -1.40
C ARG A 85 1.17 -12.22 -0.37
N GLU A 86 1.80 -13.38 -0.23
CA GLU A 86 1.41 -14.38 0.75
C GLU A 86 1.59 -13.85 2.18
N SER A 87 2.73 -13.23 2.48
CA SER A 87 2.99 -12.63 3.80
C SER A 87 2.11 -11.41 4.13
N MET A 88 1.56 -10.73 3.12
CA MET A 88 0.65 -9.57 3.30
C MET A 88 -0.84 -9.96 3.43
N ASN A 89 -1.20 -11.23 3.27
CA ASN A 89 -2.60 -11.67 3.31
C ASN A 89 -3.15 -11.81 4.73
N THR A 90 -3.22 -10.70 5.46
CA THR A 90 -3.77 -10.68 6.82
C THR A 90 -5.24 -10.29 6.79
N GLY A 91 -6.07 -10.98 7.57
CA GLY A 91 -7.48 -10.63 7.73
C GLY A 91 -7.68 -9.26 8.38
N ILE A 92 -8.92 -8.76 8.37
CA ILE A 92 -9.28 -7.47 8.99
C ILE A 92 -8.83 -7.45 10.45
N VAL A 93 -9.22 -8.45 11.24
CA VAL A 93 -8.87 -8.55 12.67
C VAL A 93 -7.35 -8.52 12.88
N GLY A 94 -6.60 -9.32 12.10
CA GLY A 94 -5.14 -9.35 12.21
C GLY A 94 -4.50 -8.00 11.87
N THR A 95 -5.05 -7.27 10.89
CA THR A 95 -4.60 -5.91 10.54
C THR A 95 -4.79 -4.93 11.71
N TYR A 96 -5.94 -4.95 12.40
CA TYR A 96 -6.17 -4.08 13.56
C TYR A 96 -5.29 -4.47 14.75
N VAL A 97 -5.08 -5.76 15.01
CA VAL A 97 -4.14 -6.22 16.05
C VAL A 97 -2.71 -5.76 15.75
N GLN A 98 -2.29 -5.90 14.49
CA GLN A 98 -0.98 -5.46 14.02
C GLN A 98 -0.83 -3.93 14.13
N MET A 99 -1.88 -3.17 13.81
CA MET A 99 -1.92 -1.72 13.99
C MET A 99 -1.69 -1.34 15.46
N LEU A 100 -2.45 -1.94 16.38
CA LEU A 100 -2.34 -1.65 17.81
C LEU A 100 -0.96 -2.01 18.36
N ARG A 101 -0.42 -3.18 17.96
CA ARG A 101 0.94 -3.59 18.34
C ARG A 101 2.00 -2.62 17.81
N THR A 102 1.89 -2.22 16.54
CA THR A 102 2.84 -1.29 15.91
C THR A 102 2.79 0.07 16.61
N LEU A 103 1.59 0.59 16.87
CA LEU A 103 1.40 1.85 17.58
C LEU A 103 1.97 1.76 19.00
N TRP A 104 1.72 0.66 19.71
CA TRP A 104 2.29 0.42 21.03
C TRP A 104 3.83 0.46 21.01
N ILE A 105 4.47 -0.28 20.09
CA ILE A 105 5.94 -0.30 19.97
C ILE A 105 6.46 1.10 19.67
N TYR A 106 5.84 1.83 18.75
CA TYR A 106 6.27 3.17 18.36
C TYR A 106 6.14 4.19 19.50
N VAL A 107 5.07 4.11 20.28
CA VAL A 107 4.85 4.99 21.44
C VAL A 107 5.81 4.61 22.57
N SER A 108 5.88 3.34 22.94
CA SER A 108 6.68 2.85 24.08
C SER A 108 8.18 3.00 23.88
N SER A 109 8.67 2.88 22.64
CA SER A 109 10.09 3.11 22.29
C SER A 109 10.45 4.58 22.07
N GLY A 110 9.45 5.48 22.02
CA GLY A 110 9.63 6.88 21.64
C GLY A 110 9.93 7.10 20.15
N ALA A 111 9.93 6.05 19.32
CA ALA A 111 10.11 6.17 17.88
C ALA A 111 9.05 7.08 17.24
N LEU A 112 7.82 7.09 17.75
CA LEU A 112 6.75 7.98 17.28
C LEU A 112 7.16 9.46 17.43
N TRP A 113 7.75 9.83 18.56
CA TRP A 113 8.15 11.23 18.81
C TRP A 113 9.31 11.66 17.93
N ARG A 114 10.28 10.76 17.68
CA ARG A 114 11.39 11.01 16.75
C ARG A 114 10.89 11.13 15.31
N LEU A 115 9.92 10.30 14.93
CA LEU A 115 9.24 10.36 13.64
C LEU A 115 8.58 11.73 13.44
N MET A 116 7.88 12.27 14.45
CA MET A 116 7.25 13.60 14.37
C MET A 116 8.24 14.75 14.13
N GLY A 117 9.53 14.55 14.42
CA GLY A 117 10.59 15.51 14.13
C GLY A 117 11.08 15.50 12.67
N LEU A 118 10.62 14.56 11.84
CA LEU A 118 11.01 14.48 10.43
C LEU A 118 10.26 15.50 9.54
N ARG A 119 10.68 15.60 8.28
CA ARG A 119 9.96 16.37 7.26
C ARG A 119 8.51 15.88 7.14
N LYS A 120 7.60 16.80 6.79
CA LYS A 120 6.16 16.55 6.72
C LYS A 120 5.76 15.32 5.88
N GLY A 121 6.46 15.07 4.76
CA GLY A 121 6.16 13.95 3.86
C GLY A 121 6.24 12.57 4.55
N PRO A 122 7.41 12.17 5.08
CA PRO A 122 7.56 10.93 5.85
C PRO A 122 6.59 10.79 7.02
N VAL A 123 6.31 11.89 7.73
CA VAL A 123 5.37 11.91 8.86
C VAL A 123 3.96 11.56 8.41
N ILE A 124 3.48 12.20 7.34
CA ILE A 124 2.14 11.94 6.77
C ILE A 124 2.05 10.50 6.27
N ALA A 125 3.07 10.02 5.57
CA ALA A 125 3.10 8.65 5.05
C ALA A 125 2.97 7.61 6.18
N ALA A 126 3.66 7.83 7.31
CA ALA A 126 3.64 6.92 8.45
C ALA A 126 2.35 6.99 9.28
N LEU A 127 1.74 8.18 9.43
CA LEU A 127 0.50 8.35 10.19
C LEU A 127 -0.76 8.02 9.40
N TYR A 128 -0.70 8.07 8.07
CA TYR A 128 -1.85 7.84 7.22
C TYR A 128 -2.53 6.48 7.46
N PRO A 129 -1.81 5.33 7.45
CA PRO A 129 -2.45 4.02 7.61
C PRO A 129 -3.20 3.83 8.94
N PRO A 130 -2.60 4.10 10.13
CA PRO A 130 -3.32 3.92 11.39
C PRO A 130 -4.51 4.88 11.52
N LEU A 131 -4.36 6.14 11.10
CA LEU A 131 -5.48 7.10 11.15
C LEU A 131 -6.62 6.67 10.22
N MET A 132 -6.30 6.19 9.02
CA MET A 132 -7.29 5.71 8.07
C MET A 132 -8.02 4.48 8.60
N LEU A 133 -7.31 3.52 9.19
CA LEU A 133 -7.93 2.33 9.79
C LEU A 133 -8.81 2.67 11.00
N ILE A 134 -8.38 3.59 11.86
CA ILE A 134 -9.21 4.10 12.96
C ILE A 134 -10.49 4.73 12.39
N GLY A 135 -10.38 5.54 11.34
CA GLY A 135 -11.54 6.15 10.66
C GLY A 135 -12.49 5.09 10.08
N GLN A 136 -11.97 4.06 9.41
CA GLN A 136 -12.78 2.95 8.90
C GLN A 136 -13.51 2.21 10.02
N GLY A 137 -12.82 1.94 11.13
CA GLY A 137 -13.40 1.32 12.32
C GLY A 137 -14.51 2.18 12.93
N ALA A 138 -14.28 3.48 13.07
CA ALA A 138 -15.27 4.42 13.60
C ALA A 138 -16.52 4.49 12.71
N VAL A 139 -16.35 4.56 11.38
CA VAL A 139 -17.48 4.54 10.43
C VAL A 139 -18.24 3.21 10.50
N ALA A 140 -17.54 2.08 10.56
CA ALA A 140 -18.17 0.77 10.65
C ALA A 140 -18.99 0.61 11.94
N VAL A 141 -18.43 1.03 13.08
CA VAL A 141 -19.14 1.01 14.37
C VAL A 141 -20.32 1.98 14.37
N GLY A 142 -20.13 3.22 13.90
CA GLY A 142 -21.19 4.22 13.85
C GLY A 142 -22.38 3.77 13.01
N LEU A 143 -22.13 3.31 11.77
CA LEU A 143 -23.18 2.80 10.89
C LEU A 143 -23.81 1.52 11.45
N GLY A 144 -23.02 0.62 12.02
CA GLY A 144 -23.51 -0.59 12.69
C GLY A 144 -24.47 -0.25 13.83
N LEU A 145 -24.08 0.63 14.76
CA LEU A 145 -24.92 1.04 15.88
C LEU A 145 -26.22 1.70 15.41
N LEU A 146 -26.16 2.56 14.38
CA LEU A 146 -27.35 3.19 13.79
C LEU A 146 -28.31 2.15 13.19
N ALA A 147 -27.79 1.19 12.43
CA ALA A 147 -28.60 0.12 11.86
C ALA A 147 -29.16 -0.81 12.93
N GLY A 148 -28.38 -1.14 13.96
CA GLY A 148 -28.84 -1.95 15.08
C GLY A 148 -29.93 -1.27 15.89
N TRP A 149 -29.78 0.03 16.15
CA TRP A 149 -30.83 0.83 16.79
C TRP A 149 -32.10 0.86 15.95
N ALA A 150 -32.00 1.18 14.65
CA ALA A 150 -33.17 1.22 13.76
C ALA A 150 -33.87 -0.14 13.67
N ALA A 151 -33.11 -1.24 13.58
CA ALA A 151 -33.67 -2.59 13.54
C ALA A 151 -34.35 -2.98 14.86
N ALA A 152 -33.75 -2.64 16.01
CA ALA A 152 -34.35 -2.86 17.32
C ALA A 152 -35.68 -2.09 17.46
N GLN A 153 -35.70 -0.81 17.08
CA GLN A 153 -36.92 0.00 17.10
C GLN A 153 -38.02 -0.58 16.20
N GLY A 154 -37.67 -1.07 15.01
CA GLY A 154 -38.62 -1.72 14.10
C GLY A 154 -39.26 -2.97 14.68
N VAL A 155 -38.46 -3.80 15.39
CA VAL A 155 -38.98 -5.00 16.07
C VAL A 155 -39.87 -4.62 17.26
N GLU A 156 -39.49 -3.65 18.08
CA GLU A 156 -40.33 -3.19 19.18
C GLU A 156 -41.66 -2.61 18.68
N ALA A 157 -41.63 -1.80 17.62
CA ALA A 157 -42.83 -1.22 17.01
C ALA A 157 -43.77 -2.27 16.39
N SER A 158 -43.23 -3.40 15.94
CA SER A 158 -44.03 -4.51 15.37
C SER A 158 -44.81 -5.30 16.43
N GLY A 159 -44.50 -5.13 17.71
CA GLY A 159 -45.07 -5.92 18.80
C GLY A 159 -44.63 -7.39 18.85
N LEU A 160 -43.77 -7.83 17.92
CA LEU A 160 -43.30 -9.22 17.82
C LEU A 160 -42.03 -9.43 18.68
N GLY A 161 -42.05 -10.45 19.55
CA GLY A 161 -40.84 -10.99 20.20
C GLY A 161 -40.27 -10.23 21.40
N GLY A 162 -40.85 -9.08 21.76
CA GLY A 162 -40.45 -8.31 22.96
C GLY A 162 -39.02 -7.76 22.93
N ARG A 163 -38.59 -7.17 24.06
CA ARG A 163 -37.28 -6.48 24.18
C ARG A 163 -36.08 -7.38 23.89
N THR A 164 -36.18 -8.68 24.16
CA THR A 164 -35.10 -9.63 23.89
C THR A 164 -34.91 -9.85 22.39
N ALA A 165 -36.00 -10.03 21.63
CA ALA A 165 -35.91 -10.16 20.17
C ALA A 165 -35.38 -8.89 19.52
N ALA A 166 -35.83 -7.71 19.99
CA ALA A 166 -35.33 -6.43 19.49
C ALA A 166 -33.82 -6.26 19.68
N ARG A 167 -33.29 -6.62 20.86
CA ARG A 167 -31.84 -6.59 21.13
C ARG A 167 -31.05 -7.56 20.26
N LEU A 168 -31.56 -8.78 20.05
CA LEU A 168 -30.89 -9.77 19.20
C LEU A 168 -30.84 -9.32 17.74
N VAL A 169 -31.98 -8.89 17.19
CA VAL A 169 -32.08 -8.40 15.81
C VAL A 169 -31.22 -7.15 15.63
N GLY A 170 -31.28 -6.20 16.57
CA GLY A 170 -30.43 -5.02 16.56
C GLY A 170 -28.94 -5.36 16.63
N GLY A 171 -28.54 -6.30 17.49
CA GLY A 171 -27.16 -6.77 17.59
C GLY A 171 -26.65 -7.43 16.30
N ILE A 172 -27.46 -8.28 15.68
CA ILE A 172 -27.14 -8.93 14.40
C ILE A 172 -27.03 -7.89 13.28
N ALA A 173 -27.97 -6.95 13.20
CA ALA A 173 -27.94 -5.87 12.21
C ALA A 173 -26.70 -4.98 12.38
N ALA A 174 -26.35 -4.64 13.63
CA ALA A 174 -25.17 -3.83 13.93
C ALA A 174 -23.88 -4.54 13.52
N LEU A 175 -23.70 -5.79 13.94
CA LEU A 175 -22.50 -6.56 13.61
C LEU A 175 -22.41 -6.83 12.11
N GLY A 176 -23.51 -7.22 11.48
CA GLY A 176 -23.58 -7.50 10.05
C GLY A 176 -23.19 -6.29 9.21
N LEU A 177 -23.73 -5.12 9.52
CA LEU A 177 -23.39 -3.90 8.78
C LEU A 177 -21.95 -3.44 9.07
N ALA A 178 -21.48 -3.49 10.32
CA ALA A 178 -20.10 -3.13 10.63
C ALA A 178 -19.10 -4.00 9.85
N VAL A 179 -19.31 -5.33 9.82
CA VAL A 179 -18.48 -6.26 9.05
C VAL A 179 -18.57 -5.96 7.55
N ALA A 180 -19.77 -5.71 7.02
CA ALA A 180 -19.95 -5.37 5.60
C ALA A 180 -19.21 -4.10 5.20
N VAL A 181 -19.24 -3.06 6.05
CA VAL A 181 -18.52 -1.80 5.84
C VAL A 181 -17.01 -2.01 5.85
N LEU A 182 -16.47 -2.76 6.82
CA LEU A 182 -15.03 -3.07 6.87
C LEU A 182 -14.58 -3.88 5.66
N GLN A 183 -15.38 -4.85 5.22
CA GLN A 183 -15.10 -5.63 4.01
C GLN A 183 -15.17 -4.76 2.75
N TRP A 184 -16.08 -3.80 2.70
CA TRP A 184 -16.15 -2.82 1.61
C TRP A 184 -14.87 -1.96 1.57
N PHE A 185 -14.42 -1.43 2.71
CA PHE A 185 -13.15 -0.70 2.78
C PHE A 185 -11.96 -1.55 2.35
N ARG A 186 -11.89 -2.81 2.79
CA ARG A 186 -10.83 -3.75 2.38
C ARG A 186 -10.81 -3.96 0.86
N ARG A 187 -11.98 -4.09 0.22
CA ARG A 187 -12.05 -4.18 -1.26
C ARG A 187 -11.59 -2.90 -1.97
N LYS A 188 -11.67 -1.74 -1.30
CA LYS A 188 -11.21 -0.44 -1.82
C LYS A 188 -9.74 -0.16 -1.50
N ASP A 189 -9.04 -1.06 -0.81
CA ASP A 189 -7.67 -0.82 -0.37
C ASP A 189 -6.67 -0.65 -1.52
N ALA A 190 -6.96 -1.15 -2.73
CA ALA A 190 -6.16 -0.87 -3.91
C ALA A 190 -6.05 0.63 -4.26
N ARG A 191 -6.91 1.48 -3.69
CA ARG A 191 -6.87 2.95 -3.83
C ARG A 191 -6.54 3.66 -2.53
N LEU A 192 -6.92 3.08 -1.39
CA LEU A 192 -6.70 3.66 -0.07
C LEU A 192 -5.30 3.35 0.47
N PHE A 193 -4.71 2.21 0.09
CA PHE A 193 -3.39 1.77 0.54
C PHE A 193 -3.22 1.65 2.06
N ALA A 194 -4.31 1.64 2.85
CA ALA A 194 -4.23 1.64 4.30
C ALA A 194 -3.75 0.28 4.84
N TYR A 195 -4.32 -0.82 4.34
CA TYR A 195 -3.87 -2.16 4.74
C TYR A 195 -2.47 -2.42 4.19
N TYR A 196 -2.22 -2.09 2.93
CA TYR A 196 -0.92 -2.22 2.29
C TYR A 196 0.21 -1.52 3.07
N LEU A 197 0.07 -0.22 3.31
CA LEU A 197 1.12 0.57 3.97
C LEU A 197 1.31 0.15 5.43
N LEU A 198 0.23 -0.21 6.14
CA LEU A 198 0.37 -0.67 7.52
C LEU A 198 1.23 -1.94 7.60
N HIS A 199 1.07 -2.88 6.66
CA HIS A 199 1.85 -4.11 6.66
C HIS A 199 3.35 -3.84 6.48
N ASP A 200 3.70 -2.87 5.65
CA ASP A 200 5.09 -2.46 5.43
C ASP A 200 5.71 -1.89 6.72
N TYR A 201 5.02 -0.96 7.38
CA TYR A 201 5.48 -0.40 8.65
C TYR A 201 5.57 -1.46 9.77
N ALA A 202 4.59 -2.35 9.83
CA ALA A 202 4.53 -3.36 10.86
C ALA A 202 5.50 -4.52 10.64
N PHE A 203 5.93 -4.78 9.40
CA PHE A 203 7.05 -5.69 9.14
C PHE A 203 8.34 -5.19 9.80
N SER A 204 8.56 -3.87 9.75
CA SER A 204 9.71 -3.22 10.39
C SER A 204 9.59 -3.09 11.92
N ALA A 205 8.40 -3.34 12.48
CA ALA A 205 8.08 -3.15 13.90
C ALA A 205 7.83 -4.48 14.62
N ARG A 206 8.80 -5.40 14.52
CA ARG A 206 8.78 -6.72 15.17
C ARG A 206 9.84 -6.84 16.26
#